data_AF-A0A2D5UNN7-F1
#
_entry.id   AF-A0A2D5UNN7-F1
#
_cell.length_a   1.000
_cell.length_b   1.000
_cell.length_c   1.000
_cell.angle_alpha   90.00
_cell.angle_beta   90.00
_cell.angle_gamma   90.00
#
_symmetry.space_group_name_H-M   'P 1'
#
loop_
_entity.id
_entity.type
_entity.pdbx_description
1 polymer ?
#
loop_
_entity_poly.entity_id
_entity_poly.type
_entity_poly.pdbx_seq_one_letter_code
_entity_poly.pdbx_strand_id
1 'polypeptide(L)'
;MKVLPLEKLVSEKSTKKQIREFLESLGKWKNINSGYTFFYKCLRGAKNDEGILDKLIEFLGIDTDEFQKAIDETKSIIQADEEQKRNEDEQKARMILYKEGKRFLPHTELIYKSLGGGMGWAYGFGAFRRRTLEEGLDKKIQKILSKTEETLTEEFILYIKKSEEIDVLKEIGKEIKKHYLENADNHLVEILGYFVYPTFDSTSSYKNYTGRIEYDESGLICYIGNKAKLRVQHVSEWEDWNEKTEENERIRNKFRGFNGDE
;
A
#
# COMPACT_ATOMS: atom_id res chain seq x y z
N MET A 1 -5.33 -2.45 -31.80
CA MET A 1 -5.98 -1.44 -30.92
C MET A 1 -7.25 -2.07 -30.39
N LYS A 2 -7.47 -2.03 -29.08
CA LYS A 2 -8.71 -2.49 -28.43
C LYS A 2 -9.82 -1.53 -28.92
N VAL A 3 -10.83 -2.06 -29.60
CA VAL A 3 -11.97 -1.24 -30.04
C VAL A 3 -12.87 -1.05 -28.83
N LEU A 4 -13.03 0.20 -28.39
CA LEU A 4 -13.80 0.53 -27.20
C LEU A 4 -15.31 0.52 -27.49
N PRO A 5 -16.18 0.18 -26.52
CA PRO A 5 -17.62 0.03 -26.73
C PRO A 5 -18.29 1.21 -27.45
N LEU A 6 -17.92 2.44 -27.11
CA LEU A 6 -18.45 3.65 -27.75
C LEU A 6 -17.99 3.81 -29.21
N GLU A 7 -16.72 3.53 -29.51
CA GLU A 7 -16.20 3.56 -30.89
C GLU A 7 -16.84 2.45 -31.73
N LYS A 8 -17.08 1.28 -31.13
CA LYS A 8 -17.75 0.15 -31.77
C LYS A 8 -19.20 0.50 -32.13
N LEU A 9 -19.98 0.98 -31.16
CA LEU A 9 -21.38 1.37 -31.35
C LEU A 9 -21.53 2.38 -32.48
N VAL A 10 -20.71 3.43 -32.47
CA VAL A 10 -20.76 4.47 -33.51
C VAL A 10 -20.35 3.92 -34.88
N SER A 11 -19.35 3.02 -34.94
CA SER A 11 -18.94 2.40 -36.20
C SER A 11 -19.97 1.44 -36.76
N GLU A 12 -20.80 0.82 -35.92
CA GLU A 12 -21.88 -0.08 -36.34
C GLU A 12 -23.12 0.70 -36.81
N LYS A 13 -23.38 1.87 -36.23
CA LYS A 13 -24.57 2.70 -36.51
C LYS A 13 -24.32 3.79 -37.56
N SER A 14 -23.07 3.96 -38.02
CA SER A 14 -22.73 5.02 -38.97
C SER A 14 -21.79 4.55 -40.08
N THR A 15 -21.90 5.21 -41.23
CA THR A 15 -20.98 5.04 -42.36
C THR A 15 -19.92 6.14 -42.35
N LYS A 16 -18.79 5.91 -43.05
CA LYS A 16 -17.77 6.96 -43.27
C LYS A 16 -18.36 8.25 -43.87
N LYS A 17 -19.39 8.12 -44.70
CA LYS A 17 -20.08 9.27 -45.30
C LYS A 17 -20.86 10.07 -44.24
N GLN A 18 -21.63 9.40 -43.39
CA GLN A 18 -22.37 10.05 -42.30
C GLN A 18 -21.44 10.71 -41.28
N ILE A 19 -20.31 10.08 -40.93
CA ILE A 19 -19.31 10.70 -40.04
C ILE A 19 -18.74 11.97 -40.70
N ARG A 20 -18.46 11.94 -42.00
CA ARG A 20 -18.00 13.12 -42.73
C ARG A 20 -19.04 14.25 -42.71
N GLU A 21 -20.29 13.92 -43.03
CA GLU A 21 -21.41 14.87 -43.04
C GLU A 21 -21.64 15.48 -41.64
N PHE A 22 -21.54 14.67 -40.58
CA PHE A 22 -21.56 15.15 -39.20
C PHE A 22 -20.41 16.13 -38.92
N LEU A 23 -19.18 15.82 -39.29
CA LEU A 23 -18.03 16.71 -39.04
C LEU A 23 -18.11 18.01 -39.86
N GLU A 24 -18.62 17.94 -41.08
CA GLU A 24 -18.86 19.10 -41.94
C GLU A 24 -20.01 19.97 -41.38
N SER A 25 -21.06 19.37 -40.82
CA SER A 25 -22.19 20.11 -40.23
C SER A 25 -21.79 20.92 -38.99
N LEU A 26 -20.75 20.51 -38.28
CA LEU A 26 -20.18 21.29 -37.17
C LEU A 26 -19.46 22.55 -37.65
N GLY A 27 -19.03 22.64 -38.92
CA GLY A 27 -18.41 23.82 -39.51
C GLY A 27 -17.06 24.26 -38.90
N LYS A 28 -16.45 23.43 -38.04
CA LYS A 28 -15.29 23.82 -37.21
C LYS A 28 -13.93 23.65 -37.89
N TRP A 29 -13.83 22.78 -38.88
CA TRP A 29 -12.53 22.28 -39.34
C TRP A 29 -12.23 22.71 -40.78
N LYS A 30 -11.15 23.49 -40.97
CA LYS A 30 -10.60 23.77 -42.31
C LYS A 30 -9.95 22.52 -42.95
N ASN A 31 -9.47 21.59 -42.12
CA ASN A 31 -8.94 20.30 -42.53
C ASN A 31 -9.77 19.19 -41.89
N ILE A 32 -10.49 18.42 -42.72
CA ILE A 32 -11.40 17.37 -42.25
C ILE A 32 -10.66 16.26 -41.48
N ASN A 33 -9.39 16.00 -41.78
CA ASN A 33 -8.60 14.99 -41.09
C ASN A 33 -8.40 15.35 -39.61
N SER A 34 -8.24 16.63 -39.28
CA SER A 34 -8.19 17.11 -37.90
C SER A 34 -9.50 16.87 -37.17
N GLY A 35 -10.64 17.02 -37.88
CA GLY A 35 -11.96 16.68 -37.37
C GLY A 35 -12.09 15.19 -37.05
N TYR A 36 -11.63 14.31 -37.94
CA TYR A 36 -11.59 12.87 -37.66
C TYR A 36 -10.71 12.52 -36.47
N THR A 37 -9.52 13.12 -36.36
CA THR A 37 -8.63 12.91 -35.20
C THR A 37 -9.32 13.30 -33.90
N PHE A 38 -9.96 14.47 -33.87
CA PHE A 38 -10.72 14.94 -32.71
C PHE A 38 -11.90 14.02 -32.37
N PHE A 39 -12.67 13.62 -33.39
CA PHE A 39 -13.81 12.72 -33.25
C PHE A 39 -13.43 11.38 -32.60
N TYR A 40 -12.44 10.69 -33.16
CA TYR A 40 -12.01 9.40 -32.61
C TYR A 40 -11.34 9.57 -31.23
N LYS A 41 -10.72 10.72 -30.95
CA LYS A 41 -10.22 11.04 -29.60
C LYS A 41 -11.38 11.15 -28.59
N CYS A 42 -12.49 11.79 -28.96
CA CYS A 42 -13.66 11.91 -28.10
C CYS A 42 -14.34 10.56 -27.84
N LEU A 43 -14.50 9.73 -28.89
CA LEU A 43 -15.05 8.37 -28.74
C LEU A 43 -14.17 7.47 -27.88
N ARG A 44 -12.86 7.43 -28.16
CA ARG A 44 -11.93 6.58 -27.42
C ARG A 44 -11.66 7.06 -26.01
N GLY A 45 -11.87 8.35 -25.73
CA GLY A 45 -11.75 8.91 -24.39
C GLY A 45 -13.07 8.98 -23.63
N ALA A 46 -14.20 8.64 -24.27
CA ALA A 46 -15.55 8.92 -23.77
C ALA A 46 -15.69 10.37 -23.24
N LYS A 47 -15.10 11.33 -23.96
CA LYS A 47 -15.06 12.76 -23.61
C LYS A 47 -16.05 13.53 -24.47
N ASN A 48 -16.96 14.25 -23.82
CA ASN A 48 -17.93 15.10 -24.48
C ASN A 48 -17.38 16.52 -24.68
N ASP A 49 -16.20 16.61 -25.27
CA ASP A 49 -15.56 17.90 -25.53
C ASP A 49 -16.42 18.69 -26.53
N GLU A 50 -16.77 19.92 -26.17
CA GLU A 50 -17.60 20.83 -26.98
C GLU A 50 -19.00 20.30 -27.35
N GLY A 51 -19.52 19.35 -26.56
CA GLY A 51 -20.84 18.73 -26.77
C GLY A 51 -20.90 17.82 -27.99
N ILE A 52 -19.75 17.31 -28.47
CA ILE A 52 -19.71 16.51 -29.70
C ILE A 52 -20.46 15.19 -29.57
N LEU A 53 -20.46 14.55 -28.40
CA LEU A 53 -21.15 13.27 -28.19
C LEU A 53 -22.67 13.48 -28.17
N ASP A 54 -23.14 14.57 -27.55
CA ASP A 54 -24.57 14.94 -27.52
C ASP A 54 -25.10 15.25 -28.93
N LYS A 55 -24.29 15.96 -29.73
CA LYS A 55 -24.65 16.25 -31.13
C LYS A 55 -24.59 15.01 -32.00
N LEU A 56 -23.67 14.09 -31.69
CA LEU A 56 -23.51 12.86 -32.45
C LEU A 56 -24.68 11.90 -32.23
N ILE A 57 -25.13 11.74 -30.99
CA ILE A 57 -26.28 10.88 -30.68
C ILE A 57 -27.54 11.40 -31.36
N GLU A 58 -27.77 12.71 -31.31
CA GLU A 58 -28.89 13.37 -31.98
C GLU A 58 -28.81 13.19 -33.50
N PHE A 59 -27.63 13.42 -34.09
CA PHE A 59 -27.41 13.31 -35.54
C PHE A 59 -27.61 11.88 -36.07
N LEU A 60 -27.15 10.87 -35.32
CA LEU A 60 -27.26 9.46 -35.71
C LEU A 60 -28.58 8.83 -35.29
N GLY A 61 -29.40 9.51 -34.49
CA GLY A 61 -30.66 8.98 -33.96
C GLY A 61 -30.47 7.71 -33.14
N ILE A 62 -29.37 7.62 -32.39
CA ILE A 62 -29.08 6.46 -31.53
C ILE A 62 -29.90 6.60 -30.24
N ASP A 63 -30.38 5.47 -29.72
CA ASP A 63 -31.07 5.42 -28.44
C ASP A 63 -30.19 5.97 -27.31
N THR A 64 -30.78 6.83 -26.46
CA THR A 64 -30.03 7.54 -25.40
C THR A 64 -29.48 6.60 -24.35
N ASP A 65 -30.24 5.56 -23.98
CA ASP A 65 -29.82 4.59 -22.98
C ASP A 65 -28.72 3.68 -23.53
N GLU A 66 -28.84 3.23 -24.79
CA GLU A 66 -27.82 2.45 -25.50
C GLU A 66 -26.48 3.22 -25.59
N PHE A 67 -26.54 4.51 -25.92
CA PHE A 67 -25.35 5.35 -26.07
C PHE A 67 -24.70 5.68 -24.73
N GLN A 68 -25.48 5.99 -23.71
CA GLN A 68 -24.97 6.27 -22.36
C GLN A 68 -24.30 5.02 -21.77
N LYS A 69 -24.89 3.84 -21.96
CA LYS A 69 -24.27 2.58 -21.54
C LYS A 69 -22.90 2.36 -22.19
N ALA A 70 -22.77 2.65 -23.48
CA ALA A 70 -21.49 2.53 -24.19
C ALA A 70 -20.44 3.54 -23.70
N ILE A 71 -20.86 4.75 -23.30
CA ILE A 71 -19.99 5.75 -22.64
C ILE A 71 -19.45 5.19 -21.32
N ASP A 72 -20.33 4.65 -20.48
CA ASP A 72 -19.97 4.19 -19.13
C ASP A 72 -19.04 2.98 -19.17
N GLU A 73 -19.32 2.00 -20.04
CA GLU A 73 -18.44 0.84 -20.26
C GLU A 73 -17.06 1.28 -20.78
N THR A 74 -17.01 2.26 -21.70
CA THR A 74 -15.76 2.80 -22.22
C THR A 74 -14.95 3.48 -21.12
N LYS A 75 -15.58 4.29 -20.27
CA LYS A 75 -14.92 4.94 -19.11
C LYS A 75 -14.38 3.91 -18.13
N SER A 76 -15.14 2.87 -17.83
CA SER A 76 -14.72 1.79 -16.92
C SER A 76 -13.48 1.07 -17.43
N ILE A 77 -13.42 0.76 -18.73
CA ILE A 77 -12.23 0.14 -19.35
C ILE A 77 -11.01 1.07 -19.27
N ILE A 78 -11.18 2.36 -19.57
CA ILE A 78 -10.09 3.34 -19.49
C ILE A 78 -9.57 3.45 -18.06
N GLN A 79 -10.46 3.52 -17.07
CA GLN A 79 -10.08 3.58 -15.66
C GLN A 79 -9.30 2.34 -15.22
N ALA A 80 -9.76 1.15 -15.61
CA ALA A 80 -9.08 -0.11 -15.31
C ALA A 80 -7.69 -0.18 -15.98
N ASP A 81 -7.59 0.22 -17.26
CA ASP A 81 -6.31 0.24 -18.00
C ASP A 81 -5.33 1.29 -17.38
N GLU A 82 -5.83 2.45 -16.93
CA GLU A 82 -5.03 3.45 -16.21
C GLU A 82 -4.55 2.96 -14.84
N GLU A 83 -5.41 2.26 -14.10
CA GLU A 83 -5.07 1.68 -12.80
C GLU A 83 -4.04 0.55 -12.94
N GLN A 84 -4.22 -0.32 -13.93
CA GLN A 84 -3.22 -1.33 -14.27
C GLN A 84 -1.87 -0.68 -14.63
N LYS A 85 -1.88 0.37 -15.45
CA LYS A 85 -0.66 1.07 -15.84
C LYS A 85 0.03 1.76 -14.66
N ARG A 86 -0.72 2.38 -13.75
CA ARG A 86 -0.18 2.94 -12.50
C ARG A 86 0.50 1.86 -11.66
N ASN A 87 -0.14 0.71 -11.51
CA ASN A 87 0.43 -0.42 -10.77
C ASN A 87 1.70 -0.97 -11.44
N GLU A 88 1.74 -1.09 -12.77
CA GLU A 88 2.92 -1.52 -13.51
C GLU A 88 4.08 -0.51 -13.43
N ASP A 89 3.79 0.78 -13.50
CA ASP A 89 4.80 1.84 -13.40
C ASP A 89 5.37 1.94 -11.97
N GLU A 90 4.53 1.78 -10.95
CA GLU A 90 4.97 1.64 -9.56
C GLU A 90 5.85 0.40 -9.38
N GLN A 91 5.45 -0.75 -9.92
CA GLN A 91 6.25 -1.98 -9.84
C GLN A 91 7.61 -1.82 -10.52
N LYS A 92 7.68 -1.14 -11.67
CA LYS A 92 8.95 -0.83 -12.36
C LYS A 92 9.82 0.14 -11.56
N ALA A 93 9.25 1.20 -10.98
CA ALA A 93 9.98 2.11 -10.12
C ALA A 93 10.57 1.39 -8.89
N ARG A 94 9.78 0.50 -8.27
CA ARG A 94 10.22 -0.39 -7.17
C ARG A 94 11.37 -1.32 -7.61
N MET A 95 11.31 -1.90 -8.82
CA MET A 95 12.41 -2.72 -9.38
C MET A 95 13.69 -1.93 -9.67
N ILE A 96 13.59 -0.67 -10.11
CA ILE A 96 14.74 0.20 -10.35
C ILE A 96 15.46 0.50 -9.04
N LEU A 97 14.73 0.82 -7.96
CA LEU A 97 15.30 1.02 -6.63
C LEU A 97 16.06 -0.22 -6.12
N TYR A 98 15.55 -1.43 -6.43
CA TYR A 98 16.21 -2.69 -6.10
C TYR A 98 17.52 -2.89 -6.88
N LYS A 99 17.52 -2.59 -8.19
CA LYS A 99 18.72 -2.69 -9.06
C LYS A 99 19.79 -1.65 -8.74
N GLU A 100 19.41 -0.49 -8.22
CA GLU A 100 20.33 0.60 -7.84
C GLU A 100 21.00 0.40 -6.48
N GLY A 101 20.73 -0.71 -5.77
CA GLY A 101 21.47 -1.07 -4.55
C GLY A 101 21.18 -0.21 -3.33
N LYS A 102 20.07 0.54 -3.31
CA LYS A 102 19.54 1.16 -2.08
C LYS A 102 19.01 0.04 -1.19
N ARG A 103 19.88 -0.41 -0.28
CA ARG A 103 19.66 -1.58 0.59
C ARG A 103 18.42 -1.36 1.45
N PHE A 104 17.47 -2.28 1.35
CA PHE A 104 16.43 -2.51 2.33
C PHE A 104 17.06 -2.65 3.72
N LEU A 105 16.80 -1.71 4.64
CA LEU A 105 17.33 -1.72 6.00
C LEU A 105 16.15 -1.65 6.98
N PRO A 106 15.63 -2.81 7.45
CA PRO A 106 14.63 -2.79 8.49
C PRO A 106 15.25 -2.17 9.75
N HIS A 107 14.42 -1.44 10.49
CA HIS A 107 14.82 -0.82 11.75
C HIS A 107 13.99 -1.41 12.88
N THR A 108 14.63 -1.69 14.01
CA THR A 108 13.95 -2.18 15.22
C THR A 108 14.16 -1.21 16.37
N GLU A 109 13.06 -0.89 17.07
CA GLU A 109 13.09 -0.11 18.30
C GLU A 109 12.63 -0.96 19.48
N LEU A 110 13.21 -0.68 20.65
CA LEU A 110 12.76 -1.29 21.90
C LEU A 110 11.60 -0.49 22.47
N ILE A 111 10.59 -1.21 22.95
CA ILE A 111 9.66 -0.72 23.95
C ILE A 111 10.25 -1.13 25.29
N TYR A 112 10.58 -0.17 26.14
CA TYR A 112 11.34 -0.44 27.36
C TYR A 112 10.97 0.49 28.50
N LYS A 113 11.26 0.04 29.73
CA LYS A 113 11.27 0.85 30.94
C LYS A 113 12.70 1.05 31.41
N SER A 114 13.07 2.29 31.69
CA SER A 114 14.40 2.59 32.22
C SER A 114 14.56 2.07 33.66
N LEU A 115 15.69 1.43 33.95
CA LEU A 115 16.09 1.02 35.30
C LEU A 115 17.08 2.00 35.95
N GLY A 116 17.47 3.07 35.23
CA GLY A 116 18.42 4.07 35.68
C GLY A 116 18.22 5.44 35.04
N GLY A 117 19.19 6.33 35.23
CA GLY A 117 19.14 7.68 34.68
C GLY A 117 20.50 8.39 34.69
N GLY A 118 20.56 9.55 34.04
CA GLY A 118 21.79 10.35 33.91
C GLY A 118 22.68 9.95 32.72
N MET A 119 23.75 10.71 32.50
CA MET A 119 24.62 10.56 31.31
C MET A 119 25.24 9.16 31.20
N GLY A 120 25.73 8.58 32.31
CA GLY A 120 26.36 7.26 32.29
C GLY A 120 25.42 6.15 31.84
N TRP A 121 24.17 6.19 32.29
CA TRP A 121 23.11 5.30 31.81
C TRP A 121 22.83 5.53 30.32
N ALA A 122 22.69 6.79 29.87
CA ALA A 122 22.37 7.12 28.48
C ALA A 122 23.45 6.63 27.51
N TYR A 123 24.73 6.79 27.84
CA TYR A 123 25.83 6.24 27.05
C TYR A 123 25.82 4.71 27.03
N GLY A 124 25.60 4.08 28.20
CA GLY A 124 25.48 2.63 28.32
C GLY A 124 24.33 2.06 27.48
N PHE A 125 23.16 2.70 27.54
CA PHE A 125 21.98 2.29 26.80
C PHE A 125 22.16 2.50 25.29
N GLY A 126 22.75 3.63 24.86
CA GLY A 126 23.10 3.85 23.46
C GLY A 126 24.06 2.80 22.90
N ALA A 127 25.08 2.41 23.67
CA ALA A 127 26.02 1.37 23.28
C ALA A 127 25.37 -0.03 23.26
N PHE A 128 24.48 -0.32 24.21
CA PHE A 128 23.67 -1.54 24.19
C PHE A 128 22.81 -1.61 22.93
N ARG A 129 21.99 -0.59 22.67
CA ARG A 129 21.08 -0.51 21.52
C ARG A 129 21.81 -0.75 20.20
N ARG A 130 22.95 -0.10 19.98
CA ARG A 130 23.75 -0.27 18.77
C ARG A 130 24.21 -1.72 18.58
N ARG A 131 24.75 -2.34 19.63
CA ARG A 131 25.30 -3.70 19.53
C ARG A 131 24.22 -4.76 19.34
N THR A 132 23.10 -4.64 20.05
CA THR A 132 22.10 -5.69 20.10
C THR A 132 21.01 -5.54 19.04
N LEU A 133 20.60 -4.30 18.71
CA LEU A 133 19.63 -4.02 17.66
C LEU A 133 20.32 -3.81 16.30
N GLU A 134 20.99 -2.67 16.11
CA GLU A 134 21.49 -2.21 14.80
C GLU A 134 22.53 -3.19 14.22
N GLU A 135 23.45 -3.68 15.04
CA GLU A 135 24.49 -4.61 14.61
C GLU A 135 24.06 -6.09 14.68
N GLY A 136 22.94 -6.38 15.37
CA GLY A 136 22.47 -7.71 15.72
C GLY A 136 21.09 -8.04 15.13
N LEU A 137 20.03 -7.68 15.86
CA LEU A 137 18.64 -8.03 15.52
C LEU A 137 18.21 -7.50 14.14
N ASP A 138 18.55 -6.24 13.80
CA ASP A 138 18.19 -5.64 12.51
C ASP A 138 18.78 -6.41 11.34
N LYS A 139 20.04 -6.85 11.43
CA LYS A 139 20.67 -7.67 10.39
C LYS A 139 20.01 -9.04 10.23
N LYS A 140 19.56 -9.65 11.33
CA LYS A 140 18.86 -10.94 11.27
C LYS A 140 17.49 -10.78 10.63
N ILE A 141 16.73 -9.76 11.02
CA ILE A 141 15.44 -9.42 10.42
C ILE A 141 15.62 -9.11 8.93
N GLN A 142 16.63 -8.31 8.57
CA GLN A 142 16.99 -8.04 7.18
C GLN A 142 17.23 -9.32 6.38
N LYS A 143 17.94 -10.29 6.97
CA LYS A 143 18.20 -11.59 6.32
C LYS A 143 16.91 -12.40 6.12
N ILE A 144 15.98 -12.41 7.07
CA ILE A 144 14.67 -13.06 6.93
C ILE A 144 13.91 -12.42 5.77
N LEU A 145 13.84 -11.09 5.77
CA LEU A 145 13.12 -10.30 4.78
C LEU A 145 13.73 -10.37 3.38
N SER A 146 15.04 -10.61 3.27
CA SER A 146 15.70 -10.79 1.98
C SER A 146 15.35 -12.09 1.25
N LYS A 147 14.69 -13.05 1.94
CA LYS A 147 14.28 -14.33 1.34
C LYS A 147 12.93 -14.27 0.63
N THR A 148 12.17 -13.19 0.79
CA THR A 148 10.86 -13.04 0.14
C THR A 148 11.02 -12.41 -1.23
N GLU A 149 10.42 -13.01 -2.28
CA GLU A 149 10.45 -12.44 -3.64
C GLU A 149 9.67 -11.11 -3.73
N GLU A 150 8.66 -10.95 -2.87
CA GLU A 150 7.91 -9.71 -2.67
C GLU A 150 8.51 -8.96 -1.46
N THR A 151 8.94 -7.72 -1.68
CA THR A 151 9.37 -6.83 -0.60
C THR A 151 8.16 -6.54 0.30
N LEU A 152 8.35 -6.45 1.62
CA LEU A 152 7.31 -5.98 2.55
C LEU A 152 6.96 -4.51 2.24
N THR A 153 6.13 -4.29 1.23
CA THR A 153 5.61 -2.96 0.86
C THR A 153 4.58 -2.50 1.89
N GLU A 154 4.25 -1.21 1.93
CA GLU A 154 3.11 -0.76 2.76
C GLU A 154 1.82 -1.51 2.41
N GLU A 155 1.60 -1.86 1.14
CA GLU A 155 0.50 -2.72 0.71
C GLU A 155 0.59 -4.15 1.27
N PHE A 156 1.78 -4.73 1.37
CA PHE A 156 2.01 -6.04 1.98
C PHE A 156 1.55 -6.07 3.44
N ILE A 157 1.85 -5.00 4.19
CA ILE A 157 1.45 -4.86 5.60
C ILE A 157 -0.06 -4.63 5.71
N LEU A 158 -0.66 -3.95 4.72
CA LEU A 158 -2.08 -3.63 4.67
C LEU A 158 -2.98 -4.80 4.18
N TYR A 159 -2.43 -5.80 3.50
CA TYR A 159 -3.17 -6.89 2.86
C TYR A 159 -2.57 -8.29 3.09
N ILE A 160 -2.12 -8.61 4.31
CA ILE A 160 -1.71 -9.98 4.69
C ILE A 160 -2.86 -10.95 4.36
N LYS A 161 -2.70 -11.73 3.30
CA LYS A 161 -3.75 -12.64 2.79
C LYS A 161 -3.20 -14.02 2.44
N LYS A 162 -1.89 -14.18 2.28
CA LYS A 162 -1.25 -15.45 1.88
C LYS A 162 -0.53 -16.09 3.07
N SER A 163 -0.49 -17.43 3.09
CA SER A 163 0.15 -18.23 4.13
C SER A 163 1.65 -17.93 4.31
N GLU A 164 2.34 -17.64 3.21
CA GLU A 164 3.79 -17.41 3.18
C GLU A 164 4.20 -16.10 3.88
N GLU A 165 3.34 -15.09 3.83
CA GLU A 165 3.55 -13.77 4.45
C GLU A 165 3.50 -13.86 5.98
N ILE A 166 2.58 -14.68 6.49
CA ILE A 166 2.42 -14.97 7.92
C ILE A 166 3.65 -15.71 8.45
N ASP A 167 4.23 -16.61 7.66
CA ASP A 167 5.38 -17.40 8.10
C ASP A 167 6.66 -16.54 8.23
N VAL A 168 6.82 -15.53 7.37
CA VAL A 168 7.90 -14.53 7.49
C VAL A 168 7.77 -13.74 8.79
N LEU A 169 6.57 -13.26 9.12
CA LEU A 169 6.34 -12.51 10.36
C LEU A 169 6.54 -13.38 11.61
N LYS A 170 6.22 -14.68 11.54
CA LYS A 170 6.55 -15.65 12.60
C LYS A 170 8.06 -15.88 12.72
N GLU A 171 8.80 -15.94 11.62
CA GLU A 171 10.27 -16.03 11.67
C GLU A 171 10.88 -14.81 12.36
N ILE A 172 10.37 -13.61 12.08
CA ILE A 172 10.78 -12.39 12.79
C ILE A 172 10.46 -12.49 14.29
N GLY A 173 9.24 -12.93 14.63
CA GLY A 173 8.83 -13.16 16.00
C GLY A 173 9.77 -14.11 16.76
N LYS A 174 10.26 -15.18 16.12
CA LYS A 174 11.25 -16.09 16.72
C LYS A 174 12.56 -15.39 17.06
N GLU A 175 13.08 -14.55 16.17
CA GLU A 175 14.31 -13.78 16.45
C GLU A 175 14.09 -12.71 17.53
N ILE A 176 12.91 -12.10 17.59
CA ILE A 176 12.53 -11.17 18.67
C ILE A 176 12.51 -11.88 20.02
N LYS A 177 11.83 -13.03 20.12
CA LYS A 177 11.80 -13.82 21.35
C LYS A 177 13.20 -14.21 21.79
N LYS A 178 14.04 -14.63 20.86
CA LYS A 178 15.44 -14.99 21.13
C LYS A 178 16.22 -13.80 21.68
N HIS A 179 16.13 -12.64 21.01
CA HIS A 179 16.79 -11.43 21.46
C HIS A 179 16.31 -11.00 22.85
N TYR A 180 15.00 -11.09 23.13
CA TYR A 180 14.46 -10.81 24.46
C TYR A 180 15.09 -11.71 25.52
N LEU A 181 15.07 -13.03 25.32
CA LEU A 181 15.62 -13.99 26.28
C LEU A 181 17.13 -13.78 26.53
N GLU A 182 17.90 -13.42 25.50
CA GLU A 182 19.33 -13.12 25.61
C GLU A 182 19.60 -11.82 26.40
N ASN A 183 18.60 -10.95 26.57
CA ASN A 183 18.77 -9.61 27.15
C ASN A 183 17.75 -9.31 28.26
N ALA A 184 17.04 -10.31 28.78
CA ALA A 184 15.97 -10.11 29.76
C ALA A 184 16.48 -9.52 31.09
N ASP A 185 17.67 -9.95 31.54
CA ASP A 185 18.30 -9.51 32.78
C ASP A 185 19.18 -8.25 32.60
N ASN A 186 18.85 -7.39 31.63
CA ASN A 186 19.66 -6.20 31.37
C ASN A 186 19.53 -5.16 32.50
N HIS A 187 20.66 -4.75 33.08
CA HIS A 187 20.69 -3.81 34.20
C HIS A 187 20.32 -2.35 33.83
N LEU A 188 20.25 -2.01 32.54
CA LEU A 188 19.94 -0.66 32.07
C LEU A 188 18.43 -0.49 31.83
N VAL A 189 17.77 -1.52 31.30
CA VAL A 189 16.39 -1.45 30.86
C VAL A 189 15.65 -2.76 31.08
N GLU A 190 14.37 -2.67 31.38
CA GLU A 190 13.41 -3.77 31.27
C GLU A 190 12.80 -3.72 29.87
N ILE A 191 12.98 -4.78 29.08
CA ILE A 191 12.42 -4.88 27.73
C ILE A 191 10.96 -5.32 27.82
N LEU A 192 10.07 -4.54 27.20
CA LEU A 192 8.62 -4.76 27.21
C LEU A 192 8.05 -5.15 25.85
N GLY A 193 8.84 -5.02 24.78
CA GLY A 193 8.42 -5.29 23.41
C GLY A 193 9.31 -4.59 22.38
N TYR A 194 8.87 -4.65 21.12
CA TYR A 194 9.64 -4.19 19.97
C TYR A 194 8.72 -3.56 18.92
N PHE A 195 9.19 -2.49 18.29
CA PHE A 195 8.64 -2.03 17.02
C PHE A 195 9.57 -2.43 15.89
N VAL A 196 9.02 -3.10 14.87
CA VAL A 196 9.71 -3.44 13.64
C VAL A 196 9.16 -2.56 12.52
N TYR A 197 10.08 -1.91 11.80
CA TYR A 197 9.79 -1.07 10.65
C TYR A 197 10.37 -1.73 9.40
N PRO A 198 9.56 -2.47 8.62
CA PRO A 198 10.03 -3.23 7.46
C PRO A 198 10.14 -2.37 6.19
N THR A 199 10.73 -1.17 6.28
CA THR A 199 10.65 -0.10 5.27
C THR A 199 12.01 0.53 4.95
N PHE A 200 12.06 1.31 3.85
CA PHE A 200 13.25 1.89 3.21
C PHE A 200 13.65 3.29 3.72
N ASP A 201 12.85 3.94 4.57
CA ASP A 201 13.05 5.36 4.85
C ASP A 201 13.87 5.67 6.10
N SER A 202 14.70 6.70 5.95
CA SER A 202 15.47 7.39 7.00
C SER A 202 14.65 7.59 8.28
N THR A 203 15.29 7.31 9.42
CA THR A 203 14.70 7.32 10.76
C THR A 203 14.05 8.63 11.23
N SER A 204 14.25 9.70 10.48
CA SER A 204 13.71 11.04 10.71
C SER A 204 12.18 11.18 10.56
N SER A 205 11.49 10.23 9.93
CA SER A 205 10.03 10.30 9.66
C SER A 205 9.17 9.29 10.45
N TYR A 206 9.74 8.48 11.35
CA TYR A 206 9.04 7.34 11.99
C TYR A 206 7.82 7.67 12.85
N LYS A 207 7.66 8.92 13.35
CA LYS A 207 6.51 9.28 14.18
C LYS A 207 5.14 9.08 13.50
N ASN A 208 5.11 9.05 12.16
CA ASN A 208 3.89 8.89 11.37
C ASN A 208 3.92 7.65 10.44
N TYR A 209 4.88 6.73 10.60
CA TYR A 209 4.97 5.58 9.69
C TYR A 209 3.83 4.58 9.93
N THR A 210 3.02 4.38 8.89
CA THR A 210 1.79 3.60 8.94
C THR A 210 2.00 2.09 8.83
N GLY A 211 3.20 1.60 8.54
CA GLY A 211 3.49 0.17 8.40
C GLY A 211 4.23 -0.47 9.59
N ARG A 212 4.24 0.15 10.77
CA ARG A 212 4.97 -0.43 11.93
C ARG A 212 4.31 -1.72 12.42
N ILE A 213 5.11 -2.69 12.84
CA ILE A 213 4.65 -3.93 13.45
C ILE A 213 5.15 -3.98 14.89
N GLU A 214 4.24 -4.19 15.83
CA GLU A 214 4.56 -4.30 17.25
C GLU A 214 4.61 -5.76 17.65
N TYR A 215 5.68 -6.13 18.36
CA TYR A 215 5.87 -7.44 18.93
C TYR A 215 6.04 -7.35 20.45
N ASP A 216 5.44 -8.27 21.20
CA ASP A 216 5.74 -8.44 22.62
C ASP A 216 7.07 -9.17 22.87
N GLU A 217 7.43 -9.31 24.14
CA GLU A 217 8.62 -10.06 24.59
C GLU A 217 8.64 -11.54 24.14
N SER A 218 7.47 -12.13 23.87
CA SER A 218 7.33 -13.52 23.43
C SER A 218 7.48 -13.68 21.92
N GLY A 219 7.61 -12.56 21.18
CA GLY A 219 7.70 -12.54 19.73
C GLY A 219 6.35 -12.66 19.03
N LEU A 220 5.24 -12.40 19.75
CA LEU A 220 3.90 -12.37 19.17
C LEU A 220 3.58 -10.96 18.68
N ILE A 221 2.83 -10.87 17.58
CA ILE A 221 2.42 -9.59 16.99
C ILE A 221 1.24 -9.04 17.78
N CYS A 222 1.42 -7.85 18.36
CA CYS A 222 0.39 -7.17 19.14
C CYS A 222 -0.36 -6.12 18.31
N TYR A 223 0.29 -5.52 17.31
CA TYR A 223 -0.28 -4.45 16.51
C TYR A 223 0.40 -4.33 15.15
N ILE A 224 -0.36 -3.90 14.13
CA ILE A 224 0.13 -3.53 12.80
C ILE A 224 -0.48 -2.17 12.44
N GLY A 225 0.36 -1.23 12.00
CA GLY A 225 -0.03 0.13 11.68
C GLY A 225 -1.11 0.24 10.59
N ASN A 226 -1.98 1.25 10.77
CA ASN A 226 -2.96 1.82 9.84
C ASN A 226 -4.39 1.27 9.72
N LYS A 227 -4.84 0.30 10.53
CA LYS A 227 -6.29 0.17 10.82
C LYS A 227 -6.52 -0.36 12.22
N ALA A 228 -7.46 0.27 12.91
CA ALA A 228 -8.17 -0.24 14.09
C ALA A 228 -9.00 -1.52 13.80
N LYS A 229 -8.58 -2.36 12.85
CA LYS A 229 -9.29 -3.57 12.36
C LYS A 229 -8.33 -4.65 11.84
N LEU A 230 -7.22 -4.91 12.52
CA LEU A 230 -6.47 -6.17 12.33
C LEU A 230 -6.62 -6.99 13.61
N ARG A 231 -7.49 -8.01 13.49
CA ARG A 231 -7.75 -9.05 14.50
C ARG A 231 -6.44 -9.77 14.78
N VAL A 232 -5.97 -9.70 16.01
CA VAL A 232 -4.90 -10.56 16.53
C VAL A 232 -5.57 -11.82 17.06
N GLN A 233 -5.13 -12.99 16.60
CA GLN A 233 -5.36 -14.18 17.40
C GLN A 233 -4.30 -15.25 17.25
N HIS A 234 -4.10 -15.93 18.38
CA HIS A 234 -3.54 -17.26 18.52
C HIS A 234 -3.75 -18.11 17.27
N VAL A 235 -2.67 -18.74 16.82
CA VAL A 235 -2.72 -19.79 15.81
C VAL A 235 -3.46 -21.01 16.39
N SER A 236 -4.80 -20.95 16.40
CA SER A 236 -5.71 -22.10 16.22
C SER A 236 -7.17 -21.69 15.96
N GLU A 237 -7.67 -20.53 16.40
CA GLU A 237 -9.09 -20.15 16.21
C GLU A 237 -9.18 -18.63 15.99
N TRP A 238 -10.00 -18.19 15.03
CA TRP A 238 -10.21 -16.79 14.59
C TRP A 238 -11.56 -16.24 15.11
N GLU A 239 -11.63 -15.83 16.36
CA GLU A 239 -12.61 -14.98 17.02
C GLU A 239 -12.25 -13.47 17.10
N ASP A 240 -13.25 -12.67 17.46
CA ASP A 240 -13.38 -11.25 17.21
C ASP A 240 -12.78 -10.35 18.33
N TRP A 241 -11.90 -9.40 17.98
CA TRP A 241 -11.26 -8.45 18.93
C TRP A 241 -12.22 -7.39 19.54
N ASN A 242 -13.51 -7.48 19.23
CA ASN A 242 -14.57 -6.70 19.86
C ASN A 242 -15.03 -7.29 21.20
N GLU A 243 -14.62 -8.51 21.53
CA GLU A 243 -14.81 -9.02 22.88
C GLU A 243 -13.84 -8.33 23.85
N LYS A 244 -14.42 -7.68 24.86
CA LYS A 244 -13.71 -7.21 26.04
C LYS A 244 -13.29 -8.41 26.89
N THR A 245 -12.32 -9.17 26.41
CA THR A 245 -11.64 -10.12 27.27
C THR A 245 -10.64 -9.37 28.14
N GLU A 246 -10.48 -9.82 29.37
CA GLU A 246 -9.63 -9.20 30.39
C GLU A 246 -8.16 -9.12 29.92
N GLU A 247 -7.73 -10.10 29.14
CA GLU A 247 -6.39 -10.18 28.54
C GLU A 247 -6.17 -9.14 27.43
N ASN A 248 -7.15 -8.92 26.56
CA ASN A 248 -7.10 -7.88 25.54
C ASN A 248 -7.12 -6.47 26.15
N GLU A 249 -7.89 -6.25 27.23
CA GLU A 249 -7.87 -4.98 27.97
C GLU A 249 -6.54 -4.78 28.74
N ARG A 250 -5.96 -5.84 29.30
CA ARG A 250 -4.66 -5.79 29.97
C ARG A 250 -3.52 -5.42 29.02
N ILE A 251 -3.49 -6.01 27.82
CA ILE A 251 -2.52 -5.66 26.77
C ILE A 251 -2.73 -4.21 26.34
N ARG A 252 -3.96 -3.77 26.04
CA ARG A 252 -4.26 -2.37 25.67
C ARG A 252 -3.81 -1.38 26.74
N ASN A 253 -4.02 -1.69 28.02
CA ASN A 253 -3.64 -0.81 29.12
C ASN A 253 -2.12 -0.80 29.38
N LYS A 254 -1.40 -1.90 29.09
CA LYS A 254 0.09 -1.94 29.13
C LYS A 254 0.70 -0.91 28.16
N PHE A 255 0.08 -0.67 27.00
CA PHE A 255 0.65 0.16 25.93
C PHE A 255 0.05 1.58 25.80
N ARG A 256 -1.13 1.85 26.38
CA ARG A 256 -1.76 3.19 26.37
C ARG A 256 -0.97 4.28 27.09
N GLY A 257 -0.07 3.93 28.00
CA GLY A 257 0.74 4.89 28.77
C GLY A 257 1.99 5.44 28.05
N PHE A 258 2.24 5.07 26.79
CA PHE A 258 3.50 5.38 26.10
C PHE A 258 3.41 6.42 24.98
N ASN A 259 2.20 6.93 24.67
CA ASN A 259 2.06 8.21 23.98
C ASN A 259 2.04 9.29 25.05
N GLY A 260 3.16 10.00 25.19
CA GLY A 260 3.34 11.02 26.23
C GLY A 260 2.20 12.03 26.28
N ASP A 261 1.52 12.02 27.42
CA ASP A 261 0.99 13.21 28.07
C ASP A 261 1.53 13.18 29.50
N GLU A 262 2.77 13.67 29.65
CA GLU A 262 3.28 14.51 30.76
C GLU A 262 4.63 15.10 30.37
#